data_AF-A0A645GKR7-F1
#
_entry.id   AF-A0A645GKR7-F1
#
_cell.length_a   1.000
_cell.length_b   1.000
_cell.length_c   1.000
_cell.angle_alpha   90.00
_cell.angle_beta   90.00
_cell.angle_gamma   90.00
#
_symmetry.space_group_name_H-M   'P 1'
#
loop_
_entity.id
_entity.type
_entity.pdbx_description
1 polymer ?
#
loop_
_entity_poly.entity_id
_entity_poly.type
_entity_poly.pdbx_seq_one_letter_code
_entity_poly.pdbx_strand_id
1 'polypeptide(L)' 'MELRDEGTAVLLISADLNEAMELSDSLMVMYGGEVVAYFKDSSKVTEEELGTYMLGINKQSPEEIRRAINE' A
#
# COMPACT_ATOMS: atom_id res chain seq x y z
N MET A 1 -9.58 -10.22 -10.45
CA MET A 1 -10.40 -8.99 -10.27
C MET A 1 -11.80 -9.33 -9.83
N GLU A 2 -12.50 -10.31 -10.43
CA GLU A 2 -13.85 -10.73 -10.03
C GLU A 2 -14.03 -10.91 -8.51
N LEU A 3 -13.13 -11.62 -7.81
CA LEU A 3 -13.20 -11.78 -6.34
C LEU A 3 -13.10 -10.46 -5.56
N ARG A 4 -12.25 -9.53 -6.00
CA ARG A 4 -12.15 -8.17 -5.43
C ARG A 4 -13.44 -7.40 -5.69
N ASP A 5 -13.93 -7.46 -6.92
CA ASP A 5 -15.13 -6.75 -7.36
C ASP A 5 -16.40 -7.29 -6.65
N GLU A 6 -16.36 -8.54 -6.16
CA GLU A 6 -17.37 -9.17 -5.30
C GLU A 6 -17.23 -8.82 -3.80
N GLY A 7 -16.27 -7.97 -3.43
CA GLY A 7 -16.05 -7.53 -2.05
C GLY A 7 -15.22 -8.50 -1.19
N THR A 8 -14.52 -9.46 -1.80
CA THR A 8 -13.60 -10.33 -1.07
C THR A 8 -12.26 -9.63 -0.85
N ALA A 9 -11.74 -9.64 0.38
CA ALA A 9 -10.39 -9.15 0.66
C ALA A 9 -9.33 -10.04 -0.02
N VAL A 10 -8.52 -9.45 -0.88
CA VAL A 10 -7.43 -10.15 -1.59
C VAL A 10 -6.10 -9.57 -1.15
N LEU A 11 -5.21 -10.42 -0.63
CA LEU A 11 -3.82 -10.06 -0.36
C LEU A 11 -2.96 -10.51 -1.54
N LEU A 12 -2.48 -9.55 -2.33
CA LEU A 12 -1.52 -9.79 -3.41
C LEU A 12 -0.10 -9.69 -2.86
N ILE A 13 0.74 -10.68 -3.17
CA ILE A 13 2.18 -10.64 -2.91
C ILE A 13 2.87 -10.74 -4.27
N SER A 14 3.45 -9.64 -4.73
CA SER A 14 4.24 -9.59 -5.96
C SER A 14 5.59 -8.94 -5.69
N ALA A 15 6.60 -9.32 -6.47
CA ALA A 15 7.88 -8.63 -6.51
C ALA A 15 7.91 -7.53 -7.58
N ASP A 16 6.87 -7.47 -8.43
CA ASP A 16 6.68 -6.43 -9.43
C ASP A 16 5.83 -5.30 -8.84
N LEU A 17 6.42 -4.11 -8.75
CA LEU A 17 5.79 -2.94 -8.16
C LEU A 17 4.70 -2.36 -9.05
N ASN A 18 4.87 -2.42 -10.38
CA ASN A 18 3.88 -1.92 -11.33
C ASN A 18 2.61 -2.77 -11.28
N GLU A 19 2.76 -4.09 -11.26
CA GLU A 19 1.62 -5.00 -11.11
C GLU A 19 0.90 -4.77 -9.78
N ALA A 20 1.65 -4.63 -8.69
CA ALA A 20 1.07 -4.34 -7.37
C ALA A 20 0.30 -3.02 -7.37
N MET A 21 0.81 -1.97 -8.01
CA MET A 21 0.15 -0.67 -8.07
C MET A 21 -1.08 -0.66 -8.99
N GLU A 22 -1.03 -1.32 -10.15
CA GLU A 22 -2.14 -1.37 -11.10
C GLU A 22 -3.33 -2.23 -10.61
N LEU A 23 -3.06 -3.29 -9.86
CA LEU A 23 -4.10 -4.23 -9.40
C LEU A 23 -4.72 -3.84 -8.06
N SER A 24 -4.00 -3.09 -7.22
CA SER A 24 -4.43 -2.78 -5.85
C SER A 24 -5.28 -1.52 -5.80
N ASP A 25 -6.32 -1.52 -4.96
CA ASP A 25 -7.06 -0.30 -4.64
C ASP A 25 -6.31 0.55 -3.60
N SER A 26 -5.66 -0.11 -2.65
CA SER A 26 -4.88 0.50 -1.56
C SER A 26 -3.53 -0.18 -1.40
N LEU A 27 -2.55 0.53 -0.82
CA LEU A 27 -1.18 0.06 -0.65
C LEU A 27 -0.74 0.23 0.81
N MET A 28 -0.01 -0.75 1.31
CA MET A 28 0.63 -0.70 2.63
C MET A 28 2.10 -1.04 2.50
N VAL A 29 2.96 -0.23 3.10
CA VAL A 29 4.42 -0.39 3.02
C VAL A 29 4.95 -0.78 4.38
N MET A 30 5.79 -1.82 4.39
CA MET A 30 6.51 -2.24 5.57
C MET A 30 8.01 -2.06 5.37
N TYR A 31 8.70 -1.57 6.41
CA TYR A 31 10.15 -1.47 6.44
C TYR A 31 10.65 -1.76 7.85
N GLY A 32 11.68 -2.62 7.97
CA GLY A 32 12.26 -2.96 9.28
C GLY A 32 11.31 -3.68 10.24
N GLY A 33 10.30 -4.38 9.73
CA GLY A 33 9.31 -5.11 10.55
C GLY A 33 8.14 -4.25 11.01
N GLU A 34 8.04 -2.99 10.59
CA GLU A 34 6.96 -2.07 10.95
C GLU A 34 6.21 -1.60 9.69
N VAL A 35 4.92 -1.30 9.83
CA VAL A 35 4.18 -0.55 8.81
C VAL A 35 4.64 0.91 8.87
N VAL A 36 5.10 1.43 7.74
CA VAL A 36 5.65 2.78 7.62
C VAL A 36 4.79 3.73 6.80
N ALA A 37 3.88 3.18 5.98
CA ALA A 37 2.93 3.97 5.21
C ALA A 37 1.69 3.16 4.84
N TYR A 38 0.57 3.86 4.68
CA TYR A 38 -0.67 3.38 4.11
C TYR A 38 -1.23 4.40 3.12
N PHE A 39 -1.65 3.93 1.96
CA PHE A 39 -2.28 4.72 0.91
C PHE A 39 -3.61 4.09 0.55
N LYS A 40 -4.70 4.80 0.80
CA LYS A 40 -6.05 4.33 0.47
C LYS A 40 -6.31 4.20 -1.03
N ASP A 41 -5.62 5.01 -1.83
CA ASP A 41 -5.83 5.13 -3.26
C ASP A 41 -4.47 4.98 -3.95
N SER A 42 -4.22 3.81 -4.51
CA SER A 42 -2.97 3.48 -5.22
C SER A 42 -2.70 4.43 -6.39
N SER A 43 -3.75 4.95 -7.04
CA SER A 43 -3.62 5.85 -8.19
C SER A 43 -3.04 7.23 -7.83
N LYS A 44 -2.99 7.56 -6.54
CA LYS A 44 -2.42 8.81 -6.03
C LYS A 44 -0.93 8.71 -5.68
N VAL A 45 -0.33 7.54 -5.84
CA VAL A 45 1.07 7.29 -5.44
C VAL A 45 1.86 6.94 -6.69
N THR A 46 3.05 7.51 -6.84
CA THR A 46 3.96 7.12 -7.91
C THR A 46 4.90 6.01 -7.45
N GLU A 47 5.47 5.27 -8.40
CA GLU A 47 6.47 4.23 -8.11
C GLU A 47 7.68 4.80 -7.34
N GLU A 48 8.14 5.99 -7.76
CA GLU A 48 9.25 6.70 -7.12
C GLU A 48 8.91 7.10 -5.67
N GLU A 49 7.72 7.66 -5.45
CA GLU A 49 7.25 8.02 -4.11
C GLU A 49 7.15 6.78 -3.22
N LEU A 50 6.51 5.72 -3.70
CA LEU A 50 6.37 4.46 -2.98
C LEU A 50 7.74 3.87 -2.62
N GLY A 51 8.69 3.92 -3.55
CA GLY A 51 10.08 3.51 -3.36
C GLY A 51 10.77 4.23 -2.19
N THR A 52 10.46 5.51 -1.95
CA THR A 52 11.03 6.25 -0.80
C THR A 52 10.61 5.64 0.55
N TYR A 53 9.37 5.16 0.66
CA TYR A 53 8.89 4.48 1.87
C TYR A 53 9.46 3.05 1.99
N MET A 54 9.57 2.33 0.86
CA MET A 54 10.16 0.99 0.81
C MET A 54 11.64 0.97 1.19
N LEU A 55 12.37 2.06 0.91
CA LEU A 55 13.76 2.24 1.33
C LEU A 55 13.91 2.82 2.74
N GLY A 56 12.79 3.16 3.40
CA GLY A 56 12.78 3.74 4.75
C GLY A 56 13.23 5.20 4.81
N ILE A 57 13.26 5.90 3.67
CA ILE A 57 13.60 7.35 3.59
C ILE A 57 12.46 8.18 4.16
N ASN A 58 11.22 7.82 3.82
CA ASN A 58 10.01 8.46 4.32
C ASN A 58 9.24 7.52 5.25
N LYS A 59 8.52 8.10 6.22
CA LYS A 59 7.55 7.42 7.08
C LYS A 59 6.36 8.34 7.33
N GLN A 60 5.15 7.81 7.23
CA GLN A 60 3.94 8.49 7.67
C GLN A 60 3.84 8.50 9.21
N SER A 61 3.07 9.43 9.75
CA SER A 61 2.76 9.47 11.16
C SER A 61 1.88 8.28 11.60
N PRO A 62 1.91 7.90 12.89
CA PRO A 62 1.03 6.85 13.40
C PRO A 62 -0.47 7.12 13.18
N GLU A 63 -0.88 8.40 13.14
CA GLU A 63 -2.27 8.79 12.88
C GLU A 63 -2.68 8.54 11.43
N GLU A 64 -1.78 8.78 10.47
CA GLU A 64 -1.99 8.48 9.06
C GLU A 64 -2.09 6.97 8.82
N ILE A 65 -1.21 6.18 9.44
CA ILE A 65 -1.20 4.72 9.31
C ILE A 65 -2.46 4.10 9.92
N ARG A 66 -2.96 4.62 11.04
CA ARG A 66 -4.18 4.13 11.71
C ARG A 66 -5.44 4.24 10.85
N ARG A 67 -5.44 5.04 9.78
CA ARG A 67 -6.57 5.11 8.84
C ARG A 67 -6.85 3.77 8.17
N ALA A 68 -5.85 2.88 8.07
CA ALA A 68 -6.02 1.54 7.54
C ALA A 68 -6.95 0.61 8.36
N ILE A 69 -7.26 0.95 9.63
CA ILE A 69 -8.02 0.09 10.56
C ILE A 69 -9.48 0.51 10.68
N ASN A 70 -9.82 1.75 10.31
CA ASN A 70 -11.12 2.36 10.60
C ASN A 70 -12.07 2.42 9.40
N GLU A 71 -11.77 1.69 8.33
CA GLU A 71 -12.55 1.62 7.09
C GLU A 71 -12.65 0.16 6.63
#